data_AF-A0AA91M0Z8-F1
#
_entry.id   AF-A0AA91M0Z8-F1
#
_cell.length_a   1.000
_cell.length_b   1.000
_cell.length_c   1.000
_cell.angle_alpha   90.00
_cell.angle_beta   90.00
_cell.angle_gamma   90.00
#
_symmetry.space_group_name_H-M   'P 1'
#
loop_
_entity.id
_entity.type
_entity.pdbx_description
1 polymer ?
#
loop_
_entity_poly.entity_id
_entity_poly.type
_entity_poly.pdbx_seq_one_letter_code
_entity_poly.pdbx_strand_id
1 'polypeptide(L)'
;MEPVQINAGGWYLLPRDDADRYGWSVCEATTGEPQADVTLDPVTGEITTRARDGHDDAAAAAAEAVQRFAVALGMQTGSAQE
;
A
#
# COMPACT_ATOMS: atom_id res chain seq x y z
N MET A 1 -15.64 0.77 3.76
CA MET A 1 -14.85 -0.15 4.62
C MET A 1 -13.52 0.54 4.83
N GLU A 2 -13.03 0.59 6.05
CA GLU A 2 -11.72 1.22 6.32
C GLU A 2 -10.59 0.23 5.99
N PRO A 3 -9.44 0.71 5.48
CA PRO A 3 -8.28 -0.15 5.27
C PRO A 3 -7.77 -0.69 6.61
N VAL A 4 -7.29 -1.94 6.61
CA VAL A 4 -6.68 -2.57 7.78
C VAL A 4 -5.17 -2.39 7.75
N GLN A 5 -4.50 -2.48 8.90
CA GLN A 5 -3.04 -2.57 8.93
C GLN A 5 -2.57 -3.87 8.27
N ILE A 6 -1.49 -3.81 7.48
CA ILE A 6 -0.90 -4.97 6.79
C ILE A 6 0.58 -5.10 7.16
N ASN A 7 1.04 -6.31 7.49
CA ASN A 7 2.48 -6.61 7.56
C ASN A 7 2.99 -7.00 6.16
N ALA A 8 4.06 -6.36 5.73
CA ALA A 8 4.72 -6.59 4.44
C ALA A 8 6.20 -6.96 4.66
N GLY A 9 6.46 -7.88 5.59
CA GLY A 9 7.82 -8.26 5.95
C GLY A 9 8.52 -7.17 6.77
N GLY A 10 9.47 -6.46 6.13
CA GLY A 10 10.23 -5.36 6.75
C GLY A 10 9.42 -4.08 7.01
N TRP A 11 8.15 -4.05 6.62
CA TRP A 11 7.28 -2.87 6.73
C TRP A 11 5.91 -3.18 7.33
N TYR A 12 5.31 -2.15 7.93
CA TYR A 12 3.88 -2.09 8.21
C TYR A 12 3.22 -1.02 7.33
N LEU A 13 2.09 -1.40 6.74
CA LEU A 13 1.19 -0.48 6.05
C LEU A 13 0.15 -0.01 7.06
N LEU A 14 0.23 1.24 7.47
CA LEU A 14 -0.68 1.86 8.44
C LEU A 14 -1.82 2.55 7.69
N PRO A 15 -3.10 2.25 8.00
CA PRO A 15 -4.23 2.81 7.29
C PRO A 15 -4.28 4.34 7.43
N ARG A 16 -4.73 5.00 6.37
CA ARG A 16 -4.93 6.44 6.29
C ARG A 16 -6.41 6.74 6.01
N ASP A 17 -6.85 7.91 6.45
CA ASP A 17 -8.15 8.44 6.10
C ASP A 17 -8.07 9.03 4.69
N ASP A 18 -8.54 8.24 3.72
CA ASP A 18 -8.64 8.60 2.31
C ASP A 18 -10.10 8.31 1.89
N ALA A 19 -10.90 9.36 1.70
CA ALA A 19 -12.36 9.22 1.62
C ALA A 19 -12.86 8.32 0.48
N ASP A 20 -12.12 8.28 -0.64
CA ASP A 20 -12.54 7.61 -1.88
C ASP A 20 -11.65 6.41 -2.25
N ARG A 21 -10.58 6.15 -1.50
CA ARG A 21 -9.58 5.11 -1.81
C ARG A 21 -9.11 4.41 -0.54
N TYR A 22 -8.65 3.18 -0.66
CA TYR A 22 -7.90 2.57 0.42
C TYR A 22 -6.49 3.16 0.42
N GLY A 23 -6.05 3.78 1.52
CA GLY A 23 -4.74 4.41 1.64
C GLY A 23 -3.93 3.88 2.81
N TRP A 24 -2.60 3.77 2.61
CA TRP A 24 -1.66 3.41 3.65
C TRP A 24 -0.38 4.25 3.62
N SER A 25 0.14 4.56 4.80
CA SER A 25 1.55 4.94 4.97
C SER A 25 2.38 3.66 5.15
N VAL A 26 3.50 3.55 4.46
CA VAL A 26 4.45 2.43 4.57
C VAL A 26 5.56 2.82 5.53
N CYS A 27 5.65 2.12 6.66
CA CYS A 27 6.62 2.38 7.73
C CYS A 27 7.57 1.20 7.92
N GLU A 28 8.87 1.47 8.12
CA GLU A 28 9.84 0.44 8.50
C GLU A 28 9.42 -0.21 9.83
N ALA A 29 9.44 -1.54 9.90
CA ALA A 29 8.80 -2.29 10.96
C ALA A 29 9.45 -2.11 12.35
N THR A 30 10.75 -1.80 12.37
CA THR A 30 11.57 -1.67 13.57
C THR A 30 11.60 -0.25 14.09
N THR A 31 11.86 0.74 13.22
CA THR A 31 11.96 2.14 13.63
C THR A 31 10.64 2.91 13.51
N GLY A 32 9.69 2.42 12.72
CA GLY A 32 8.45 3.13 12.40
C GLY A 32 8.63 4.27 11.40
N GLU A 33 9.82 4.43 10.80
CA GLU A 33 10.10 5.52 9.87
C GLU A 33 9.23 5.42 8.60
N PRO A 34 8.55 6.50 8.18
CA PRO A 34 7.72 6.47 6.98
C PRO A 34 8.60 6.52 5.73
N GLN A 35 8.44 5.55 4.83
CA GLN A 35 9.32 5.37 3.66
C GLN A 35 8.58 5.45 2.32
N ALA A 36 7.28 5.16 2.30
CA ALA A 36 6.44 5.31 1.11
C ALA A 36 4.97 5.52 1.49
N ASP A 37 4.13 5.79 0.48
CA ASP A 37 2.68 5.66 0.55
C ASP A 37 2.17 4.77 -0.59
N VAL A 38 1.04 4.12 -0.34
CA VAL A 38 0.34 3.29 -1.33
C VAL A 38 -1.15 3.53 -1.24
N THR A 39 -1.81 3.59 -2.39
CA THR A 39 -3.27 3.67 -2.51
C THR A 39 -3.80 2.57 -3.42
N LEU A 40 -5.03 2.16 -3.16
CA LEU A 40 -5.81 1.24 -4.00
C LEU A 40 -7.16 1.87 -4.31
N ASP A 41 -7.45 2.04 -5.59
CA ASP A 41 -8.78 2.42 -6.05
C ASP A 41 -9.74 1.21 -5.97
N PRO A 42 -10.85 1.30 -5.21
CA PRO A 42 -11.77 0.19 -5.01
C PRO A 42 -12.67 -0.10 -6.23
N VAL A 43 -12.70 0.77 -7.24
CA VAL A 43 -13.54 0.64 -8.44
C VAL A 43 -12.76 0.01 -9.59
N THR A 44 -11.54 0.49 -9.84
CA THR A 44 -10.67 0.09 -10.94
C THR A 44 -9.65 -0.98 -10.54
N GLY A 45 -9.34 -1.09 -9.24
CA GLY A 45 -8.25 -1.92 -8.74
C GLY A 45 -6.86 -1.35 -9.01
N GLU A 46 -6.76 -0.08 -9.40
CA GLU A 46 -5.49 0.60 -9.63
C GLU A 46 -4.72 0.75 -8.33
N ILE A 47 -3.45 0.34 -8.34
CA ILE A 47 -2.51 0.53 -7.23
C ILE A 47 -1.49 1.58 -7.64
N THR A 48 -1.40 2.64 -6.84
CA THR A 48 -0.40 3.72 -7.00
C THR A 48 0.49 3.75 -5.77
N THR A 49 1.80 3.80 -5.99
CA THR A 49 2.82 3.92 -4.93
C THR A 49 3.63 5.18 -5.09
N ARG A 50 4.06 5.76 -3.97
CA ARG A 50 5.03 6.86 -3.95
C ARG A 50 6.10 6.58 -2.90
N ALA A 51 7.30 6.25 -3.35
CA ALA A 51 8.46 6.08 -2.47
C ALA A 51 9.13 7.41 -2.16
N ARG A 52 9.74 7.50 -0.98
CA ARG A 52 10.82 8.47 -0.73
C ARG A 52 12.09 8.01 -1.45
N ASP A 53 13.00 8.94 -1.72
CA ASP A 53 14.28 8.66 -2.39
C ASP A 53 15.02 7.49 -1.71
N GLY A 54 15.42 6.49 -2.51
CA GLY A 54 16.12 5.28 -2.04
C GLY A 54 15.24 4.22 -1.37
N HIS A 55 13.90 4.36 -1.38
CA HIS A 55 12.97 3.45 -0.70
C HIS A 55 12.03 2.69 -1.66
N ASP A 56 12.47 2.44 -2.89
CA ASP A 56 11.68 1.72 -3.90
C ASP A 56 11.29 0.30 -3.47
N ASP A 57 12.12 -0.37 -2.66
CA ASP A 57 11.84 -1.70 -2.11
C ASP A 57 10.62 -1.68 -1.17
N ALA A 58 10.48 -0.63 -0.36
CA ALA A 58 9.31 -0.44 0.51
C ALA A 58 8.02 -0.26 -0.30
N ALA A 59 8.09 0.51 -1.40
CA ALA A 59 6.96 0.69 -2.31
C ALA A 59 6.59 -0.61 -3.03
N ALA A 60 7.57 -1.37 -3.52
CA ALA A 60 7.34 -2.65 -4.18
C ALA A 60 6.68 -3.67 -3.22
N ALA A 61 7.22 -3.82 -2.01
CA ALA A 61 6.65 -4.69 -0.98
C ALA A 61 5.22 -4.28 -0.60
N ALA A 62 4.97 -2.96 -0.49
CA ALA A 62 3.64 -2.43 -0.22
C ALA A 62 2.65 -2.73 -1.36
N ALA A 63 3.05 -2.53 -2.61
CA ALA A 63 2.20 -2.85 -3.76
C ALA A 63 1.84 -4.34 -3.79
N GLU A 64 2.78 -5.24 -3.55
CA GLU A 64 2.51 -6.68 -3.48
C GLU A 64 1.55 -7.04 -2.34
N ALA A 65 1.70 -6.42 -1.17
CA ALA A 65 0.80 -6.64 -0.04
C ALA A 65 -0.62 -6.15 -0.34
N VAL A 66 -0.75 -4.97 -0.96
CA VAL A 66 -2.05 -4.39 -1.36
C VAL A 66 -2.71 -5.21 -2.48
N GLN A 67 -1.94 -5.77 -3.41
CA GLN A 67 -2.46 -6.70 -4.42
C GLN A 67 -3.12 -7.93 -3.76
N ARG A 68 -2.47 -8.53 -2.76
CA ARG A 68 -3.03 -9.66 -2.01
C ARG A 68 -4.30 -9.26 -1.23
N PHE A 69 -4.30 -8.07 -0.62
CA PHE A 69 -5.48 -7.51 0.04
C PHE A 69 -6.64 -7.33 -0.95
N ALA A 70 -6.39 -6.80 -2.14
CA ALA A 70 -7.41 -6.60 -3.17
C ALA A 70 -8.00 -7.92 -3.67
N VAL A 71 -7.16 -8.93 -3.89
CA VAL A 71 -7.61 -10.29 -4.24
C VAL A 71 -8.51 -10.87 -3.15
N ALA A 72 -8.20 -10.64 -1.87
CA ALA A 72 -9.04 -11.09 -0.75
C ALA A 72 -10.41 -10.38 -0.71
N LEU A 73 -10.49 -9.16 -1.24
CA LEU A 73 -11.75 -8.43 -1.44
C LEU A 73 -12.48 -8.81 -2.74
N GLY A 74 -11.90 -9.67 -3.58
CA GLY A 74 -12.46 -10.07 -4.87
C GLY A 74 -12.18 -9.09 -6.02
N MET A 75 -11.21 -8.20 -5.87
CA MET A 75 -10.81 -7.23 -6.90
C MET A 75 -9.68 -7.77 -7.79
N GLN A 76 -9.65 -7.30 -9.04
CA GLN A 76 -8.56 -7.53 -9.99
C GLN A 76 -7.67 -6.29 -10.00
N THR A 77 -6.38 -6.42 -9.69
CA THR A 77 -5.50 -5.24 -9.58
C THR A 77 -4.68 -4.97 -10.81
N GLY A 78 -4.54 -3.70 -11.17
CA GLY A 78 -3.57 -3.21 -12.16
C GLY A 78 -2.51 -2.36 -11.46
N SER A 79 -1.24 -2.61 -11.75
CA SER A 79 -0.13 -1.79 -11.24
C SER A 79 0.16 -0.64 -12.20
N ALA A 80 0.03 0.60 -11.74
CA ALA A 80 0.61 1.77 -12.39
C ALA A 80 1.95 2.05 -11.70
N GLN A 81 3.05 1.55 -12.28
CA GLN A 81 4.39 2.03 -11.92
C GLN A 81 4.75 3.16 -12.89
N GLU A 82 4.81 4.39 -12.37
CA GLU A 82 5.38 5.56 -13.05
C GLU A 82 6.82 5.80 -12.59
#